data_AF-A0A7L7E803-F1
#
_entry.id   AF-A0A7L7E803-F1
#
_cell.length_a   1.000
_cell.length_b   1.000
_cell.length_c   1.000
_cell.angle_alpha   90.00
_cell.angle_beta   90.00
_cell.angle_gamma   90.00
#
_symmetry.space_group_name_H-M   'P 1'
#
loop_
_entity.id
_entity.type
_entity.pdbx_description
1 polymer ?
#
loop_
_entity_poly.entity_id
_entity_poly.type
_entity_poly.pdbx_seq_one_letter_code
_entity_poly.pdbx_strand_id
1 'polypeptide(L)'
;MSIEDLPPEHRDDGLPAKVASLASLQTIIARMASNSQLMKTWAITIVTGFIAIKSTFGGLGCLSYLVPLLICISFSYLDSYYLSQERIFRDVYNKLAAIPVGNKVMYLDFKNEIFETSKKDKNSLMACFKSPSIIYFYFPMTIISTAILIKG
;
A
#
# COMPACT_ATOMS: atom_id res chain seq x y z
N MET A 1 10.06 -11.50 -45.32
CA MET A 1 8.76 -12.01 -44.85
C MET A 1 8.35 -11.12 -43.68
N SER A 2 7.32 -10.27 -43.86
CA SER A 2 6.89 -9.36 -42.79
C SER A 2 6.20 -10.20 -41.70
N ILE A 3 6.32 -9.81 -40.43
CA ILE A 3 5.63 -10.46 -39.30
C ILE A 3 4.10 -10.48 -39.53
N GLU A 4 3.58 -9.57 -40.36
CA GLU A 4 2.18 -9.48 -40.76
C GLU A 4 1.68 -10.60 -41.69
N ASP A 5 2.56 -11.38 -42.30
CA ASP A 5 2.18 -12.49 -43.19
C ASP A 5 2.12 -13.85 -42.46
N LEU A 6 2.46 -13.89 -41.17
CA LEU A 6 2.40 -15.11 -40.37
C LEU A 6 0.96 -15.43 -39.94
N PRO A 7 0.64 -16.75 -39.77
CA PRO A 7 -0.61 -17.18 -39.14
C PRO A 7 -0.82 -16.43 -37.83
N PRO A 8 -2.07 -16.10 -37.43
CA PRO A 8 -2.34 -15.30 -36.24
C PRO A 8 -1.72 -15.87 -34.95
N GLU A 9 -1.51 -17.20 -34.90
CA GLU A 9 -0.84 -17.90 -33.78
C GLU A 9 0.68 -17.63 -33.70
N HIS A 10 1.34 -17.25 -34.80
CA HIS A 10 2.78 -16.97 -34.87
C HIS A 10 3.11 -15.47 -34.93
N ARG A 11 2.11 -14.58 -34.85
CA ARG A 11 2.36 -13.15 -34.72
C ARG A 11 2.72 -12.83 -33.28
N ASP A 12 3.96 -12.42 -33.05
CA ASP A 12 4.33 -11.80 -31.77
C ASP A 12 3.74 -10.37 -31.73
N ASP A 13 2.46 -10.30 -31.41
CA ASP A 13 1.69 -9.06 -31.24
C ASP A 13 1.97 -8.37 -29.88
N GLY A 14 2.87 -8.95 -29.07
CA GLY A 14 3.21 -8.49 -27.73
C GLY A 14 2.14 -8.78 -26.67
N LEU A 15 1.07 -9.53 -26.99
CA LEU A 15 0.03 -9.90 -26.04
C LEU A 15 0.59 -10.70 -24.84
N PRO A 16 1.45 -11.73 -25.02
CA PRO A 16 2.00 -12.47 -23.89
C PRO A 16 2.83 -11.58 -22.96
N ALA A 17 3.62 -10.67 -23.52
CA ALA A 17 4.42 -9.71 -22.76
C ALA A 17 3.55 -8.73 -21.96
N LYS A 18 2.45 -8.23 -22.57
CA LYS A 18 1.48 -7.38 -21.88
C LYS A 18 0.78 -8.11 -20.73
N VAL A 19 0.32 -9.34 -20.95
CA VAL A 19 -0.33 -10.14 -19.90
C VAL A 19 0.65 -10.40 -18.75
N ALA A 20 1.89 -10.77 -19.06
CA ALA A 20 2.92 -11.04 -18.05
C ALA A 20 3.27 -9.80 -17.21
N SER A 21 3.39 -8.61 -17.83
CA SER A 21 3.69 -7.38 -17.10
C SER A 21 2.53 -6.94 -16.21
N LEU A 22 1.29 -7.01 -16.70
CA LEU A 22 0.09 -6.69 -15.92
C LEU A 22 -0.09 -7.66 -14.75
N ALA A 23 0.16 -8.96 -14.94
CA ALA A 23 0.11 -9.95 -13.86
C ALA A 23 1.20 -9.70 -12.80
N SER A 24 2.40 -9.30 -13.23
CA SER A 24 3.50 -8.94 -12.34
C SER A 24 3.16 -7.70 -11.51
N LEU A 25 2.62 -6.65 -12.14
CA LEU A 25 2.16 -5.44 -11.45
C LEU A 25 1.03 -5.73 -10.47
N GLN A 26 0.04 -6.54 -10.87
CA GLN A 26 -1.06 -6.94 -9.99
C GLN A 26 -0.56 -7.68 -8.75
N THR A 27 0.45 -8.55 -8.91
CA THR A 27 1.09 -9.25 -7.79
C THR A 27 1.76 -8.26 -6.82
N ILE A 28 2.44 -7.23 -7.33
CA ILE A 28 3.05 -6.19 -6.50
C ILE A 28 1.97 -5.38 -5.77
N ILE A 29 0.91 -4.95 -6.46
CA ILE A 29 -0.22 -4.22 -5.87
C ILE A 29 -0.85 -5.04 -4.73
N ALA A 30 -1.11 -6.33 -4.95
CA ALA A 30 -1.67 -7.22 -3.93
C ALA A 30 -0.76 -7.32 -2.68
N ARG A 31 0.56 -7.38 -2.87
CA ARG A 31 1.52 -7.37 -1.76
C ARG A 31 1.51 -6.04 -0.99
N MET A 32 1.40 -4.90 -1.69
CA MET A 32 1.30 -3.59 -1.03
C MET A 32 0.02 -3.47 -0.19
N ALA A 33 -1.12 -3.89 -0.75
CA ALA A 33 -2.39 -3.92 -0.03
C ALA A 33 -2.34 -4.87 1.19
N SER A 34 -1.73 -6.05 1.03
CA SER A 34 -1.53 -6.99 2.14
C SER A 34 -0.63 -6.41 3.23
N ASN A 35 0.48 -5.75 2.89
CA ASN A 35 1.37 -5.13 3.88
C ASN A 35 0.67 -3.99 4.64
N SER A 36 -0.13 -3.17 3.94
CA SER A 36 -0.98 -2.15 4.56
C SER A 36 -1.95 -2.76 5.59
N GLN A 37 -2.64 -3.86 5.23
CA GLN A 37 -3.54 -4.56 6.16
C GLN A 37 -2.81 -5.20 7.35
N LEU A 38 -1.59 -5.70 7.13
CA LEU A 38 -0.74 -6.22 8.21
C LEU A 38 -0.37 -5.11 9.21
N MET A 39 -0.06 -3.89 8.75
CA MET A 39 0.27 -2.78 9.66
C MET A 39 -0.91 -2.47 10.60
N LYS A 40 -2.14 -2.48 10.08
CA LYS A 40 -3.37 -2.31 10.86
C LYS A 40 -3.57 -3.42 11.88
N THR A 41 -3.33 -4.67 11.48
CA THR A 41 -3.44 -5.84 12.35
C THR A 41 -2.42 -5.78 13.50
N TRP A 42 -1.15 -5.49 13.18
CA TRP A 42 -0.10 -5.33 14.19
C TRP A 42 -0.38 -4.17 15.15
N ALA A 43 -0.93 -3.05 14.66
CA ALA A 43 -1.34 -1.95 15.51
C ALA A 43 -2.40 -2.38 16.54
N ILE A 44 -3.44 -3.12 16.12
CA ILE A 44 -4.47 -3.64 17.04
C ILE A 44 -3.87 -4.60 18.07
N THR A 45 -3.06 -5.56 17.61
CA THR A 45 -2.43 -6.56 18.49
C THR A 45 -1.59 -5.89 19.58
N ILE A 46 -0.73 -4.94 19.20
CA ILE A 46 0.14 -4.24 20.15
C ILE A 46 -0.67 -3.38 21.11
N VAL A 47 -1.61 -2.57 20.62
CA VAL A 47 -2.44 -1.72 21.48
C VAL A 47 -3.23 -2.56 22.49
N THR A 48 -3.82 -3.66 22.05
CA THR A 48 -4.55 -4.59 22.92
C THR A 48 -3.64 -5.21 23.98
N GLY A 49 -2.43 -5.62 23.59
CA GLY A 49 -1.42 -6.12 24.52
C GLY A 49 -1.03 -5.10 25.59
N PHE A 50 -0.82 -3.83 25.19
CA PHE A 50 -0.51 -2.75 26.14
C PHE A 50 -1.66 -2.47 27.11
N ILE A 51 -2.91 -2.48 26.63
CA ILE A 51 -4.10 -2.33 27.49
C ILE A 51 -4.15 -3.47 28.53
N ALA A 52 -3.93 -4.72 28.10
CA ALA A 52 -3.93 -5.88 28.99
C ALA A 52 -2.80 -5.82 30.05
N ILE A 53 -1.58 -5.43 29.64
CA ILE A 53 -0.44 -5.26 30.55
C ILE A 53 -0.76 -4.20 31.61
N LYS A 54 -1.25 -3.02 31.20
CA LYS A 54 -1.63 -1.96 32.14
C LYS A 54 -2.70 -2.43 33.13
N SER A 55 -3.73 -3.12 32.63
CA SER A 55 -4.82 -3.63 33.46
C SER A 55 -4.38 -4.68 34.48
N THR A 56 -3.28 -5.38 34.24
CA THR A 56 -2.81 -6.51 35.08
C THR A 56 -1.73 -6.09 36.07
N PHE A 57 -0.75 -5.29 35.63
CA PHE A 57 0.46 -4.99 36.41
C PHE A 57 0.43 -3.63 37.13
N GLY A 58 -0.59 -2.80 36.92
CA GLY A 58 -0.62 -1.44 37.46
C GLY A 58 0.31 -0.48 36.70
N GLY A 59 0.02 0.82 36.76
CA GLY A 59 0.49 1.81 35.79
C GLY A 59 2.01 2.01 35.68
N LEU A 60 2.53 2.03 34.45
CA LEU A 60 3.89 2.52 34.10
C LEU A 60 3.99 4.07 34.13
N GLY A 61 3.13 4.75 34.89
CA GLY A 61 3.04 6.21 34.88
C GLY A 61 2.82 6.79 33.47
N CYS A 62 3.45 7.93 33.19
CA CYS A 62 3.35 8.66 31.91
C CYS A 62 3.74 7.83 30.67
N LEU A 63 4.61 6.84 30.83
CA LEU A 63 5.10 6.01 29.72
C LEU A 63 4.03 5.05 29.18
N SER A 64 3.02 4.71 29.98
CA SER A 64 1.97 3.76 29.60
C SER A 64 1.10 4.24 28.42
N TYR A 65 0.98 5.55 28.20
CA TYR A 65 0.25 6.12 27.07
C TYR A 65 1.16 6.61 25.94
N LEU A 66 2.39 7.04 26.25
CA LEU A 66 3.34 7.52 25.23
C LEU A 66 3.80 6.41 24.30
N VAL A 67 4.11 5.22 24.83
CA VAL A 67 4.66 4.12 24.04
C VAL A 67 3.66 3.59 22.99
N PRO A 68 2.40 3.25 23.34
CA PRO A 68 1.42 2.81 22.35
C PRO A 68 1.11 3.86 21.29
N LEU A 69 1.12 5.14 21.66
CA LEU A 69 0.88 6.26 20.74
C LEU A 69 2.02 6.38 19.72
N LEU A 70 3.27 6.33 20.17
CA LEU A 70 4.44 6.36 19.29
C LEU A 70 4.43 5.16 18.32
N ILE A 71 4.08 3.98 18.81
CA ILE A 71 3.94 2.78 17.98
C ILE A 71 2.82 2.96 16.94
N CYS A 72 1.66 3.50 17.33
CA CYS A 72 0.56 3.79 16.41
C CYS A 72 0.97 4.77 15.31
N ILE A 73 1.72 5.83 15.64
CA ILE A 73 2.24 6.79 14.63
C ILE A 73 3.17 6.07 13.65
N SER A 74 4.09 5.23 14.14
CA SER A 74 5.01 4.46 13.30
C SER A 74 4.27 3.51 12.35
N PHE A 75 3.28 2.76 12.84
CA PHE A 75 2.47 1.88 11.99
C PHE A 75 1.60 2.66 11.00
N SER A 76 1.04 3.81 11.41
CA SER A 76 0.28 4.68 10.50
C SER A 76 1.16 5.26 9.39
N TYR A 77 2.42 5.58 9.67
CA TYR A 77 3.38 6.04 8.67
C TYR A 77 3.71 4.92 7.67
N LEU A 78 4.01 3.71 8.15
CA LEU A 78 4.28 2.54 7.30
C LEU A 78 3.06 2.17 6.45
N ASP A 79 1.86 2.19 7.03
CA ASP A 79 0.61 1.94 6.30
C ASP A 79 0.40 2.97 5.17
N SER A 80 0.67 4.25 5.47
CA SER A 80 0.62 5.32 4.47
C SER A 80 1.66 5.15 3.37
N TYR A 81 2.84 4.64 3.70
CA TYR A 81 3.88 4.30 2.74
C TYR A 81 3.44 3.17 1.80
N TYR A 82 2.93 2.06 2.33
CA TYR A 82 2.44 0.97 1.49
C TYR A 82 1.26 1.40 0.61
N LEU A 83 0.37 2.24 1.11
CA LEU A 83 -0.73 2.81 0.33
C LEU A 83 -0.23 3.73 -0.81
N SER A 84 0.80 4.54 -0.55
CA SER A 84 1.45 5.37 -1.58
C SER A 84 2.03 4.50 -2.70
N GLN A 85 2.76 3.45 -2.33
CA GLN A 85 3.32 2.51 -3.29
C GLN A 85 2.21 1.81 -4.09
N GLU A 86 1.14 1.34 -3.44
CA GLU A 86 -0.02 0.74 -4.11
C GLU A 86 -0.59 1.68 -5.20
N ARG A 87 -0.80 2.96 -4.86
CA ARG A 87 -1.32 3.96 -5.82
C ARG A 87 -0.40 4.15 -7.01
N ILE A 88 0.92 4.22 -6.78
CA ILE A 88 1.91 4.35 -7.86
C ILE A 88 1.82 3.15 -8.80
N PHE A 89 1.84 1.92 -8.27
CA PHE A 89 1.76 0.72 -9.10
C PHE A 89 0.41 0.58 -9.81
N ARG A 90 -0.69 0.99 -9.16
CA ARG A 90 -2.03 0.98 -9.76
C ARG A 90 -2.17 1.96 -10.92
N ASP A 91 -1.59 3.14 -10.80
CA ASP A 91 -1.54 4.11 -11.89
C ASP A 91 -0.72 3.59 -13.08
N VAL A 92 0.44 2.96 -12.83
CA VAL A 92 1.26 2.33 -13.87
C VAL A 92 0.50 1.17 -14.54
N TYR A 93 -0.16 0.33 -13.76
CA TYR A 93 -1.02 -0.74 -14.25
C TYR A 93 -2.11 -0.19 -15.19
N ASN A 94 -2.83 0.85 -14.76
CA ASN A 94 -3.90 1.45 -15.57
C ASN A 94 -3.38 2.03 -16.89
N LYS A 95 -2.20 2.69 -16.87
CA LYS A 95 -1.56 3.20 -18.08
C LYS A 95 -1.20 2.08 -19.06
N LEU A 96 -0.56 1.01 -18.58
CA LEU A 96 -0.16 -0.13 -19.42
C LEU A 96 -1.36 -0.92 -19.94
N ALA A 97 -2.42 -1.06 -19.12
CA ALA A 97 -3.64 -1.75 -19.52
C ALA A 97 -4.34 -1.04 -20.68
N ALA A 98 -4.32 0.31 -20.70
CA ALA A 98 -4.95 1.14 -21.72
C ALA A 98 -4.25 1.10 -23.10
N ILE A 99 -3.00 0.63 -23.18
CA ILE A 99 -2.25 0.54 -24.44
C ILE A 99 -2.77 -0.65 -25.26
N PRO A 100 -3.20 -0.47 -26.53
CA PRO A 100 -3.64 -1.59 -27.37
C PRO A 100 -2.49 -2.54 -27.73
N VAL A 101 -2.83 -3.82 -27.92
CA VAL A 101 -1.91 -4.87 -28.36
C VAL A 101 -1.41 -4.55 -29.78
N GLY A 102 -0.16 -4.89 -30.09
CA GLY A 102 0.48 -4.55 -31.37
C GLY A 102 1.14 -3.16 -31.40
N ASN A 103 1.00 -2.33 -30.36
CA ASN A 103 1.81 -1.13 -30.22
C ASN A 103 3.26 -1.51 -29.87
N LYS A 104 4.27 -0.84 -30.45
CA LYS A 104 5.71 -1.10 -30.23
C LYS A 104 6.19 -0.65 -28.84
N VAL A 105 5.51 -1.07 -27.79
CA VAL A 105 5.81 -0.70 -26.40
C VAL A 105 6.52 -1.84 -25.69
N MET A 106 7.59 -1.51 -24.99
CA MET A 106 8.33 -2.45 -24.16
C MET A 106 7.59 -2.66 -22.83
N TYR A 107 6.65 -3.61 -22.78
CA TYR A 107 5.79 -3.85 -21.61
C TYR A 107 6.54 -4.23 -20.32
N LEU A 108 7.79 -4.70 -20.43
CA LEU A 108 8.62 -5.10 -19.29
C LEU A 108 9.47 -3.96 -18.72
N ASP A 109 9.59 -2.83 -19.43
CA ASP A 109 10.31 -1.65 -18.96
C ASP A 109 9.34 -0.54 -18.58
N PHE A 110 8.89 -0.57 -17.32
CA PHE A 110 7.97 0.41 -16.74
C PHE A 110 8.65 1.27 -15.66
N LYS A 111 9.99 1.32 -15.63
CA LYS A 111 10.75 2.13 -14.67
C LYS A 111 10.43 3.62 -14.79
N ASN A 112 10.37 4.12 -16.03
CA ASN A 112 10.03 5.52 -16.29
C ASN A 112 8.59 5.84 -15.88
N GLU A 113 7.66 4.92 -16.12
CA GLU A 113 6.26 5.08 -15.71
C GLU A 113 6.10 5.16 -14.19
N ILE A 114 6.87 4.35 -13.44
CA ILE A 114 6.92 4.44 -11.97
C ILE A 114 7.45 5.81 -11.55
N PHE A 115 8.56 6.28 -12.14
CA PHE A 115 9.17 7.55 -11.77
C PHE A 115 8.24 8.75 -12.02
N GLU A 116 7.60 8.81 -13.19
CA GLU A 116 6.63 9.85 -13.54
C GLU A 116 5.41 9.82 -12.61
N THR A 117 4.93 8.62 -12.31
CA THR A 117 3.77 8.44 -11.43
C THR A 117 4.11 8.75 -9.96
N SER A 118 5.34 8.49 -9.53
CA SER A 118 5.82 8.80 -8.18
C SER A 118 5.90 10.30 -7.89
N LYS A 119 6.03 11.14 -8.92
CA LYS A 119 6.05 12.61 -8.77
C LYS A 119 4.66 13.21 -8.58
N LYS A 120 3.58 12.46 -8.84
CA LYS A 120 2.22 12.97 -8.67
C LYS A 120 1.92 13.23 -7.19
N ASP A 121 1.38 14.41 -6.89
CA ASP A 121 1.08 14.84 -5.53
C ASP A 121 0.07 13.91 -4.80
N LYS A 122 -0.89 13.32 -5.52
CA LYS A 122 -1.83 12.32 -4.98
C LYS A 122 -1.17 11.04 -4.48
N ASN A 123 0.04 10.76 -4.96
CA ASN A 123 0.85 9.60 -4.61
C ASN A 123 1.88 9.93 -3.52
N SER A 124 1.96 11.21 -3.10
CA SER A 124 2.81 11.63 -1.99
C SER A 124 2.37 10.97 -0.68
N LEU A 125 3.35 10.68 0.18
CA LEU A 125 3.12 10.10 1.51
C LEU A 125 2.15 10.93 2.34
N MET A 126 2.21 12.27 2.21
CA MET A 126 1.34 13.18 2.95
C MET A 126 -0.12 13.09 2.50
N ALA A 127 -0.36 12.90 1.19
CA ALA A 127 -1.69 12.68 0.65
C ALA A 127 -2.25 11.30 1.03
N CYS A 128 -1.37 10.31 1.21
CA CYS A 128 -1.75 8.98 1.66
C CYS A 128 -2.04 8.94 3.16
N PHE A 129 -1.28 9.66 3.97
CA PHE A 129 -1.55 9.81 5.40
C PHE A 129 -2.92 10.44 5.67
N LYS A 130 -3.35 11.38 4.81
CA LYS A 130 -4.69 11.96 4.84
C LYS A 130 -5.77 11.08 4.17
N SER A 131 -5.45 9.85 3.78
CA SER A 131 -6.42 8.97 3.14
C SER A 131 -7.52 8.58 4.13
N PRO A 132 -8.80 8.54 3.68
CA PRO A 132 -9.91 8.09 4.50
C PRO A 132 -9.64 6.73 5.18
N SER A 133 -9.01 5.79 4.47
CA SER A 133 -8.76 4.43 4.99
C SER A 133 -7.81 4.37 6.19
N ILE A 134 -6.94 5.38 6.34
CA ILE A 134 -5.97 5.49 7.43
C ILE A 134 -6.57 6.30 8.56
N ILE A 135 -7.20 7.45 8.24
CA ILE A 135 -7.86 8.30 9.24
C ILE A 135 -8.96 7.51 9.96
N TYR A 136 -9.88 6.87 9.24
CA TYR A 136 -10.98 6.11 9.86
C TYR A 136 -10.51 4.91 10.68
N PHE A 137 -9.27 4.46 10.51
CA PHE A 137 -8.72 3.37 11.29
C PHE A 137 -7.96 3.88 12.52
N TYR A 138 -6.92 4.70 12.33
CA TYR A 138 -6.02 5.10 13.42
C TYR A 138 -6.63 6.18 14.32
N PHE A 139 -7.48 7.08 13.81
CA PHE A 139 -8.09 8.14 14.62
C PHE A 139 -9.01 7.59 15.73
N PRO A 140 -10.05 6.77 15.44
CA PRO A 140 -10.85 6.19 16.51
C PRO A 140 -10.05 5.23 17.40
N MET A 141 -9.11 4.47 16.83
CA MET A 141 -8.26 3.54 17.58
C MET A 141 -7.44 4.27 18.66
N THR A 142 -6.78 5.37 18.29
CA THR A 142 -5.98 6.17 19.22
C THR A 142 -6.83 6.84 20.29
N ILE A 143 -8.02 7.32 19.96
CA ILE A 143 -8.97 7.90 20.95
C ILE A 143 -9.40 6.83 21.96
N ILE A 144 -9.85 5.66 21.49
CA ILE A 144 -10.31 4.57 22.36
C ILE A 144 -9.18 4.09 23.25
N SER A 145 -8.00 3.84 22.68
CA SER A 145 -6.80 3.44 23.42
C SER A 145 -6.46 4.45 24.53
N THR A 146 -6.41 5.73 24.18
CA THR A 146 -6.06 6.79 25.14
C THR A 146 -7.11 6.92 26.24
N ALA A 147 -8.40 6.84 25.92
CA ALA A 147 -9.48 6.90 26.91
C ALA A 147 -9.42 5.75 27.92
N ILE A 148 -9.14 4.52 27.45
CA ILE A 148 -8.98 3.34 28.31
C ILE A 148 -7.72 3.47 29.16
N LEU A 149 -6.59 3.88 28.57
CA LEU A 149 -5.32 4.00 29.27
C LEU A 149 -5.29 5.16 30.29
N ILE A 150 -6.13 6.19 30.16
CA ILE A 150 -6.26 7.27 31.15
C ILE A 150 -7.17 6.86 32.31
N LYS A 151 -8.28 6.15 32.03
CA LYS A 151 -9.27 5.79 33.05
C LYS A 151 -8.92 4.52 33.84
N GLY A 152 -8.28 3.54 33.20
CA GLY A 152 -7.76 2.34 33.88
C GLY A 152 -6.46 2.63 34.61
#